data_AF-A0A0C3IT59-F1
#
_entry.id   AF-A0A0C3IT59-F1
#
_cell.length_a   1.000
_cell.length_b   1.000
_cell.length_c   1.000
_cell.angle_alpha   90.00
_cell.angle_beta   90.00
_cell.angle_gamma   90.00
#
_symmetry.space_group_name_H-M   'P 1'
#
loop_
_entity.id
_entity.type
_entity.pdbx_description
1 polymer ?
#
loop_
_entity_poly.entity_id
_entity_poly.type
_entity_poly.pdbx_seq_one_letter_code
_entity_poly.pdbx_strand_id
1 'polypeptide(L)'
;MPRFNIFLASSTEQLGFASKVADALSRAGHVPIRWWTSFDPSTYNLEALEEALQKADAGVFLCFGDDQATIRKNQQLIPRDNVIFELGFFLSALGRRRCFVVAPSDNQLRLPTDLAGLTRVCATTDPDSIASLVLNGINISLDGEKKHTKNNCINIRADAEVAAKINSIKMPVEWHQRALYCGTEGAKAWLAYADDEFNNVQTSNDRDLDREKTLAALDGVGWRSFISLGPGDARRDRDIYEKLQTPSSIVQYVPVDISEGLIHHAARTLGLSGALVPFGILGDFEDGQDFVFEHLNHSVPRPWLIGLLGNTIGNLDVGAETFLRRIAVRMQAGDELLLDIATTQAQWNFDPYHRYFQSPIRRQFIAQGLARQLGQKTEEILSQFESRVAAKRIQGPEHAEQQIIYDKTTNKLGLTLRAYYFDKFCGWIAKELPFHVKWSDSYEFEGTSFGAGLIRLARR
;
A
#
# COMPACT_ATOMS: atom_id res chain seq x y z
N MET A 1 -24.90 1.14 12.29
CA MET A 1 -24.42 1.92 11.13
C MET A 1 -23.07 2.52 11.50
N PRO A 2 -22.13 2.68 10.55
CA PRO A 2 -20.88 3.40 10.81
C PRO A 2 -21.18 4.80 11.36
N ARG A 3 -20.40 5.22 12.35
CA ARG A 3 -20.49 6.56 12.95
C ARG A 3 -19.55 7.47 12.17
N PHE A 4 -20.04 8.65 11.79
CA PHE A 4 -19.28 9.60 10.96
C PHE A 4 -19.00 10.88 11.74
N ASN A 5 -17.81 11.42 11.59
CA ASN A 5 -17.42 12.76 11.99
C ASN A 5 -17.73 13.72 10.84
N ILE A 6 -18.63 14.68 11.04
CA ILE A 6 -19.13 15.55 9.97
C ILE A 6 -18.78 16.99 10.32
N PHE A 7 -17.92 17.61 9.52
CA PHE A 7 -17.58 19.03 9.66
C PHE A 7 -18.75 19.92 9.25
N LEU A 8 -19.07 20.92 10.06
CA LEU A 8 -20.08 21.93 9.76
C LEU A 8 -19.48 23.33 9.74
N ALA A 9 -19.58 23.96 8.57
CA ALA A 9 -19.21 25.34 8.32
C ALA A 9 -20.46 26.20 8.09
N SER A 10 -20.47 27.40 8.68
CA SER A 10 -21.52 28.39 8.48
C SER A 10 -20.98 29.79 8.75
N SER A 11 -21.69 30.81 8.27
CA SER A 11 -21.54 32.17 8.77
C SER A 11 -22.03 32.27 10.22
N THR A 12 -21.68 33.38 10.88
CA THR A 12 -22.16 33.72 12.22
C THR A 12 -23.68 33.92 12.27
N GLU A 13 -24.24 34.44 11.19
CA GLU A 13 -25.66 34.72 10.98
C GLU A 13 -26.47 33.42 10.92
N GLN A 14 -25.86 32.33 10.44
CA GLN A 14 -26.49 31.03 10.29
C GLN A 14 -26.19 30.06 11.44
N LEU A 15 -25.49 30.49 12.50
CA LEU A 15 -25.10 29.66 13.64
C LEU A 15 -26.27 28.91 14.27
N GLY A 16 -27.42 29.60 14.42
CA GLY A 16 -28.63 29.01 14.99
C GLY A 16 -29.19 27.87 14.14
N PHE A 17 -29.08 27.97 12.81
CA PHE A 17 -29.48 26.90 11.91
C PHE A 17 -28.43 25.78 11.87
N ALA A 18 -27.15 26.14 11.83
CA ALA A 18 -26.02 25.20 11.89
C ALA A 18 -26.06 24.32 13.14
N SER A 19 -26.42 24.88 14.29
CA SER A 19 -26.60 24.11 15.53
C SER A 19 -27.75 23.11 15.44
N LYS A 20 -28.85 23.43 14.75
CA LYS A 20 -29.97 22.50 14.59
C LYS A 20 -29.62 21.33 13.67
N VAL A 21 -28.90 21.59 12.57
CA VAL A 21 -28.34 20.53 11.70
C VAL A 21 -27.34 19.69 12.49
N ALA A 22 -26.50 20.38 13.27
CA ALA A 22 -25.79 19.92 14.46
C ALA A 22 -26.44 18.73 15.17
N ASP A 23 -27.53 19.09 15.85
CA ASP A 23 -28.28 18.22 16.74
C ASP A 23 -28.98 17.10 15.97
N ALA A 24 -29.46 17.37 14.75
CA ALA A 24 -30.07 16.36 13.88
C ALA A 24 -29.09 15.23 13.52
N LEU A 25 -27.85 15.59 13.14
CA LEU A 25 -26.79 14.61 12.89
C LEU A 25 -26.42 13.81 14.14
N SER A 26 -26.38 14.48 15.31
CA SER A 26 -26.17 13.79 16.59
C SER A 26 -27.29 12.82 16.95
N ARG A 27 -28.56 13.20 16.75
CA ARG A 27 -29.72 12.30 16.96
C ARG A 27 -29.67 11.08 16.04
N ALA A 28 -29.16 11.25 14.83
CA ALA A 28 -28.93 10.15 13.89
C ALA A 28 -27.71 9.27 14.24
N GLY A 29 -26.98 9.57 15.31
CA GLY A 29 -25.86 8.77 15.81
C GLY A 29 -24.47 9.20 15.31
N HIS A 30 -24.36 10.36 14.67
CA HIS A 30 -23.11 10.88 14.10
C HIS A 30 -22.48 11.97 14.99
N VAL A 31 -21.21 12.32 14.72
CA VAL A 31 -20.44 13.30 15.50
C VAL A 31 -20.26 14.57 14.67
N PRO A 32 -20.98 15.65 14.96
CA PRO A 32 -20.74 16.90 14.27
C PRO A 32 -19.52 17.63 14.84
N ILE A 33 -18.60 18.04 13.96
CA ILE A 33 -17.49 18.93 14.27
C ILE A 33 -18.00 20.36 14.02
N ARG A 34 -18.30 21.08 15.10
CA ARG A 34 -18.87 22.43 15.06
C ARG A 34 -17.76 23.46 14.92
N TRP A 35 -17.57 24.01 13.72
CA TRP A 35 -16.47 24.92 13.45
C TRP A 35 -16.39 26.10 14.43
N TRP A 36 -17.55 26.64 14.79
CA TRP A 36 -17.69 27.78 15.70
C TRP A 36 -17.33 27.54 17.17
N THR A 37 -16.94 26.31 17.54
CA THR A 37 -16.49 25.98 18.91
C THR A 37 -14.97 25.96 19.06
N SER A 38 -14.21 26.23 17.99
CA SER A 38 -12.74 26.02 17.94
C SER A 38 -11.90 27.30 18.09
N PHE A 39 -12.49 28.39 18.61
CA PHE A 39 -11.82 29.68 18.75
C PHE A 39 -11.24 29.89 20.16
N ASP A 40 -10.22 29.10 20.51
CA ASP A 40 -9.43 29.39 21.70
C ASP A 40 -8.53 30.62 21.44
N PRO A 41 -8.42 31.59 22.38
CA PRO A 41 -7.52 32.71 22.22
C PRO A 41 -6.08 32.19 22.14
N SER A 42 -5.43 32.34 20.98
CA SER A 42 -4.04 31.95 20.60
C SER A 42 -3.90 30.88 19.50
N THR A 43 -4.98 30.26 19.00
CA THR A 43 -4.89 29.32 17.87
C THR A 43 -4.90 30.04 16.52
N TYR A 44 -4.08 29.59 15.57
CA TYR A 44 -4.14 30.08 14.20
C TYR A 44 -5.35 29.44 13.51
N ASN A 45 -6.26 30.23 12.94
CA ASN A 45 -7.52 29.74 12.36
C ASN A 45 -7.33 28.64 11.30
N LEU A 46 -6.18 28.60 10.60
CA LEU A 46 -5.88 27.56 9.62
C LEU A 46 -5.48 26.23 10.27
N GLU A 47 -4.74 26.25 11.39
CA GLU A 47 -4.32 25.03 12.12
C GLU A 47 -5.54 24.29 12.69
N ALA A 48 -6.48 25.04 13.28
CA ALA A 48 -7.74 24.47 13.75
C ALA A 48 -8.56 23.86 12.60
N LEU A 49 -8.51 24.47 11.41
CA LEU A 49 -9.19 23.95 10.22
C LEU A 49 -8.52 22.67 9.70
N GLU A 50 -7.19 22.60 9.73
CA GLU A 50 -6.41 21.39 9.43
C GLU A 50 -6.74 20.25 10.38
N GLU A 51 -6.82 20.53 11.69
CA GLU A 51 -7.22 19.53 12.69
C GLU A 51 -8.64 19.03 12.48
N ALA A 52 -9.58 19.93 12.19
CA ALA A 52 -10.96 19.58 11.91
C ALA A 52 -11.06 18.71 10.64
N LEU A 53 -10.28 19.04 9.60
CA LEU A 53 -10.20 18.28 8.37
C LEU A 53 -9.64 16.87 8.60
N GLN A 54 -8.59 16.72 9.41
CA GLN A 54 -8.02 15.41 9.76
C GLN A 54 -9.01 14.50 10.48
N LYS A 55 -9.96 15.07 11.23
CA LYS A 55 -10.98 14.36 12.00
C LYS A 55 -12.26 14.06 11.21
N ALA A 56 -12.50 14.75 10.09
CA ALA A 56 -13.78 14.73 9.38
C ALA A 56 -13.85 13.65 8.28
N ASP A 57 -14.93 12.89 8.26
CA ASP A 57 -15.29 11.95 7.19
C ASP A 57 -16.04 12.66 6.04
N ALA A 58 -16.74 13.74 6.35
CA ALA A 58 -17.50 14.55 5.40
C ALA A 58 -17.60 16.01 5.88
N GLY A 59 -17.92 16.92 4.96
CA GLY A 59 -18.17 18.33 5.27
C GLY A 59 -19.53 18.81 4.79
N VAL A 60 -20.19 19.65 5.59
CA VAL A 60 -21.46 20.32 5.29
C VAL A 60 -21.23 21.82 5.40
N PHE A 61 -21.50 22.53 4.30
CA PHE A 61 -21.22 23.96 4.15
C PHE A 61 -22.54 24.70 3.94
N LEU A 62 -22.91 25.53 4.92
CA LEU A 62 -24.11 26.33 4.88
C LEU A 62 -23.85 27.63 4.12
N CYS A 63 -24.02 27.57 2.81
CA CYS A 63 -23.82 28.69 1.89
C CYS A 63 -25.13 29.46 1.74
N PHE A 64 -25.37 30.43 2.61
CA PHE A 64 -26.50 31.37 2.53
C PHE A 64 -26.02 32.76 2.08
N GLY A 65 -26.93 33.59 1.56
CA GLY A 65 -26.60 34.91 1.02
C GLY A 65 -26.42 35.97 2.10
N ASP A 66 -25.46 35.77 2.99
CA ASP A 66 -25.26 36.62 4.17
C ASP A 66 -24.41 37.88 3.85
N ASP A 67 -23.65 37.86 2.76
CA ASP A 67 -22.85 39.01 2.31
C ASP A 67 -23.36 39.59 0.98
N GLN A 68 -23.17 40.90 0.78
CA GLN A 68 -23.44 41.60 -0.48
C GLN A 68 -22.14 41.94 -1.22
N ALA A 69 -22.08 41.61 -2.51
CA ALA A 69 -20.95 41.96 -3.37
C ALA A 69 -21.41 42.63 -4.67
N THR A 70 -20.59 43.55 -5.18
CA THR A 70 -20.78 44.13 -6.51
C THR A 70 -19.84 43.44 -7.50
N ILE A 71 -20.38 42.56 -8.36
CA ILE A 71 -19.59 41.80 -9.34
C ILE A 71 -20.04 42.19 -10.74
N ARG A 72 -19.10 42.68 -11.57
CA ARG A 72 -19.38 43.17 -12.93
C ARG A 72 -20.55 44.16 -12.97
N LYS A 73 -20.55 45.11 -12.02
CA LYS A 73 -21.57 46.17 -11.83
C LYS A 73 -22.96 45.69 -11.36
N ASN A 74 -23.13 44.40 -11.06
CA ASN A 74 -24.37 43.87 -10.49
C ASN A 74 -24.21 43.61 -8.99
N GLN A 75 -25.16 44.09 -8.19
CA GLN A 75 -25.29 43.73 -6.78
C GLN A 75 -25.83 42.31 -6.66
N GLN A 76 -25.16 41.46 -5.88
CA GLN A 76 -25.51 40.06 -5.71
C GLN A 76 -25.26 39.62 -4.27
N LEU A 77 -26.10 38.70 -3.79
CA LEU A 77 -25.88 38.01 -2.53
C LEU A 77 -24.90 36.85 -2.75
N ILE A 78 -23.91 36.75 -1.86
CA ILE A 78 -22.89 35.70 -1.89
C ILE A 78 -22.79 35.06 -0.50
N PRO A 79 -22.34 33.79 -0.43
CA PRO A 79 -21.89 33.23 0.83
C PRO A 79 -20.71 34.00 1.39
N ARG A 80 -20.60 33.96 2.72
CA ARG A 80 -19.42 34.46 3.42
C ARG A 80 -18.16 33.84 2.83
N ASP A 81 -17.18 34.68 2.55
CA ASP A 81 -15.89 34.30 1.96
C ASP A 81 -15.20 33.14 2.70
N ASN A 82 -15.22 33.15 4.04
CA ASN A 82 -14.66 32.08 4.86
C ASN A 82 -15.34 30.72 4.61
N VAL A 83 -16.66 30.68 4.44
CA VAL A 83 -17.38 29.42 4.17
C VAL A 83 -17.01 28.88 2.79
N ILE A 84 -16.75 29.76 1.82
CA ILE A 84 -16.25 29.38 0.48
C ILE A 84 -14.81 28.84 0.58
N PHE A 85 -13.96 29.50 1.37
CA PHE A 85 -12.59 29.04 1.62
C PHE A 85 -12.57 27.66 2.28
N GLU A 86 -13.34 27.47 3.36
CA GLU A 86 -13.48 26.20 4.09
C GLU A 86 -14.00 25.09 3.16
N LEU A 87 -14.99 25.40 2.30
CA LEU A 87 -15.48 24.47 1.29
C LEU A 87 -14.36 24.06 0.33
N GLY A 88 -13.59 25.02 -0.20
CA GLY A 88 -12.45 24.73 -1.08
C GLY A 88 -11.36 23.89 -0.39
N PHE A 89 -11.06 24.21 0.86
CA PHE A 89 -10.09 23.51 1.70
C PHE A 89 -10.49 22.04 1.90
N PHE A 90 -11.74 21.77 2.28
CA PHE A 90 -12.26 20.41 2.46
C PHE A 90 -12.44 19.66 1.14
N LEU A 91 -12.80 20.35 0.05
CA LEU A 91 -12.88 19.73 -1.28
C LEU A 91 -11.53 19.18 -1.73
N SER A 92 -10.42 19.84 -1.37
CA SER A 92 -9.08 19.41 -1.76
C SER A 92 -8.69 18.05 -1.18
N ALA A 93 -9.18 17.73 0.03
CA ALA A 93 -8.80 16.52 0.76
C ALA A 93 -9.91 15.44 0.76
N LEU A 94 -11.18 15.82 0.90
CA LEU A 94 -12.30 14.88 0.95
C LEU A 94 -12.95 14.62 -0.41
N GLY A 95 -12.74 15.52 -1.38
CA GLY A 95 -13.35 15.46 -2.71
C GLY A 95 -14.84 15.80 -2.73
N ARG A 96 -15.37 15.99 -3.95
CA ARG A 96 -16.75 16.48 -4.19
C ARG A 96 -17.89 15.58 -3.70
N ARG A 97 -17.62 14.29 -3.45
CA ARG A 97 -18.66 13.32 -3.01
C ARG A 97 -18.87 13.32 -1.50
N ARG A 98 -17.95 13.91 -0.74
CA ARG A 98 -17.98 14.00 0.72
C ARG A 98 -18.13 15.44 1.23
N CYS A 99 -18.34 16.40 0.33
CA CYS A 99 -18.63 17.80 0.66
C CYS A 99 -20.02 18.17 0.15
N PHE A 100 -20.90 18.60 1.05
CA PHE A 100 -22.30 18.92 0.78
C PHE A 100 -22.55 20.40 0.98
N VAL A 101 -23.13 21.05 -0.02
CA VAL A 101 -23.47 22.48 0.05
C VAL A 101 -24.96 22.60 0.34
N VAL A 102 -25.32 23.26 1.42
CA VAL A 102 -26.69 23.64 1.74
C VAL A 102 -26.88 25.09 1.32
N ALA A 103 -27.85 25.36 0.46
CA ALA A 103 -28.11 26.69 -0.07
C ALA A 103 -29.62 26.93 -0.29
N PRO A 104 -30.06 28.19 -0.34
CA PRO A 104 -31.43 28.56 -0.71
C PRO A 104 -31.87 28.02 -2.07
N SER A 105 -33.15 27.67 -2.17
CA SER A 105 -33.78 27.10 -3.37
C SER A 105 -34.04 28.13 -4.48
N ASP A 106 -33.98 29.42 -4.17
CA ASP A 106 -34.43 30.52 -5.03
C ASP A 106 -33.42 30.98 -6.09
N ASN A 107 -32.28 30.28 -6.22
CA ASN A 107 -31.30 30.44 -7.29
C ASN A 107 -30.64 31.84 -7.39
N GLN A 108 -30.84 32.73 -6.41
CA GLN A 108 -30.26 34.08 -6.40
C GLN A 108 -28.83 34.11 -5.83
N LEU A 109 -28.41 33.04 -5.14
CA LEU A 109 -27.09 32.93 -4.55
C LEU A 109 -26.02 32.59 -5.61
N ARG A 110 -25.03 33.47 -5.75
CA ARG A 110 -23.89 33.23 -6.65
C ARG A 110 -22.78 32.45 -5.94
N LEU A 111 -22.51 31.25 -6.42
CA LEU A 111 -21.32 30.46 -6.09
C LEU A 111 -20.30 30.51 -7.27
N PRO A 112 -19.00 30.31 -7.02
CA PRO A 112 -18.01 30.08 -8.07
C PRO A 112 -18.48 28.99 -9.05
N THR A 113 -18.28 29.21 -10.36
CA THR A 113 -18.79 28.32 -11.41
C THR A 113 -18.19 26.92 -11.34
N ASP A 114 -16.96 26.79 -10.86
CA ASP A 114 -16.30 25.49 -10.63
C ASP A 114 -16.98 24.67 -9.51
N LEU A 115 -17.71 25.34 -8.60
CA LEU A 115 -18.48 24.71 -7.52
C LEU A 115 -19.92 24.39 -7.93
N ALA A 116 -20.31 24.64 -9.19
CA ALA A 116 -21.64 24.34 -9.70
C ALA A 116 -21.94 22.82 -9.79
N GLY A 117 -20.90 21.97 -9.81
CA GLY A 117 -21.01 20.51 -9.87
C GLY A 117 -21.11 19.79 -8.52
N LEU A 118 -21.23 20.52 -7.41
CA LEU A 118 -21.39 19.97 -6.06
C LEU A 118 -22.82 19.50 -5.79
N THR A 119 -22.98 18.47 -4.95
CA THR A 119 -24.29 18.06 -4.47
C THR A 119 -24.90 19.18 -3.64
N ARG A 120 -25.88 19.87 -4.20
CA ARG A 120 -26.65 20.90 -3.50
C ARG A 120 -27.80 20.24 -2.75
N VAL A 121 -27.82 20.42 -1.44
CA VAL A 121 -29.00 20.14 -0.62
C VAL A 121 -29.83 21.42 -0.66
N CYS A 122 -30.88 21.42 -1.49
CA CYS A 122 -31.84 22.52 -1.50
C CYS A 122 -32.46 22.62 -0.12
N ALA A 123 -32.36 23.79 0.51
CA ALA A 123 -32.94 24.04 1.81
C ALA A 123 -34.48 23.98 1.74
N THR A 124 -35.05 22.80 1.94
CA THR A 124 -36.22 22.69 2.81
C THR A 124 -35.74 23.14 4.19
N THR A 125 -36.52 23.96 4.89
CA THR A 125 -36.15 24.59 6.17
C THR A 125 -36.03 23.61 7.35
N ASP A 126 -35.94 22.30 7.08
CA ASP A 126 -35.96 21.23 8.07
C ASP A 126 -34.56 20.61 8.29
N PRO A 127 -33.95 20.78 9.47
CA PRO A 127 -32.66 20.20 9.81
C PRO A 127 -32.58 18.67 9.72
N ASP A 128 -33.66 17.96 10.04
CA ASP A 128 -33.67 16.48 10.00
C ASP A 128 -33.67 15.96 8.55
N SER A 129 -34.34 16.67 7.63
CA SER A 129 -34.26 16.42 6.19
C SER A 129 -32.83 16.64 5.66
N ILE A 130 -32.16 17.72 6.06
CA ILE A 130 -30.76 17.99 5.67
C ILE A 130 -29.84 16.89 6.18
N ALA A 131 -29.95 16.51 7.45
CA ALA A 131 -29.17 15.42 8.04
C ALA A 131 -29.39 14.13 7.25
N SER A 132 -30.64 13.78 6.94
CA SER A 132 -30.98 12.59 6.16
C SER A 132 -30.36 12.61 4.76
N LEU A 133 -30.38 13.75 4.06
CA LEU A 133 -29.79 13.90 2.73
C LEU A 133 -28.27 13.82 2.75
N VAL A 134 -27.63 14.44 3.74
CA VAL A 134 -26.17 14.35 3.95
C VAL A 134 -25.78 12.89 4.21
N LEU A 135 -26.47 12.20 5.11
CA LEU A 135 -26.18 10.81 5.45
C LEU A 135 -26.42 9.86 4.26
N ASN A 136 -27.50 10.08 3.50
CA ASN A 136 -27.73 9.33 2.26
C ASN A 136 -26.62 9.62 1.24
N GLY A 137 -26.19 10.88 1.09
CA GLY A 137 -25.08 11.25 0.23
C GLY A 137 -23.76 10.58 0.62
N ILE A 138 -23.45 10.52 1.92
CA ILE A 138 -22.28 9.82 2.45
C ILE A 138 -22.39 8.32 2.14
N ASN A 139 -23.54 7.70 2.41
CA ASN A 139 -23.75 6.28 2.13
C ASN A 139 -23.67 5.97 0.63
N ILE A 140 -24.21 6.83 -0.25
CA ILE A 140 -24.06 6.70 -1.71
C ILE A 140 -22.60 6.89 -2.13
N SER A 141 -21.84 7.79 -1.49
CA SER A 141 -20.40 7.91 -1.74
C SER A 141 -19.68 6.62 -1.36
N LEU A 142 -19.94 6.08 -0.17
CA LEU A 142 -19.33 4.85 0.32
C LEU A 142 -19.77 3.62 -0.49
N ASP A 143 -21.04 3.54 -0.89
CA ASP A 143 -21.56 2.48 -1.73
C ASP A 143 -21.11 2.63 -3.19
N GLY A 144 -20.90 3.86 -3.64
CA GLY A 144 -20.28 4.21 -4.90
C GLY A 144 -18.79 3.90 -4.91
N GLU A 145 -18.09 4.07 -3.79
CA GLU A 145 -16.72 3.62 -3.55
C GLU A 145 -16.68 2.09 -3.48
N LYS A 146 -17.62 1.42 -2.81
CA LYS A 146 -17.76 -0.06 -2.79
C LYS A 146 -18.18 -0.65 -4.15
N LYS A 147 -18.96 0.08 -4.96
CA LYS A 147 -19.31 -0.30 -6.34
C LYS A 147 -18.17 0.02 -7.30
N HIS A 148 -17.40 1.09 -7.07
CA HIS A 148 -16.16 1.38 -7.78
C HIS A 148 -15.06 0.39 -7.42
N THR A 149 -14.95 -0.13 -6.19
CA THR A 149 -13.98 -1.20 -5.87
C THR A 149 -14.33 -2.53 -6.53
N LYS A 150 -15.61 -2.76 -6.90
CA LYS A 150 -15.98 -3.89 -7.75
C LYS A 150 -15.55 -3.76 -9.21
N ASN A 151 -15.23 -2.54 -9.71
CA ASN A 151 -14.94 -2.29 -11.13
C ASN A 151 -13.75 -1.35 -11.43
N ASN A 152 -12.98 -0.88 -10.46
CA ASN A 152 -11.83 -0.01 -10.71
C ASN A 152 -10.55 -0.83 -10.74
N CYS A 153 -9.95 -0.89 -11.92
CA CYS A 153 -8.51 -1.05 -12.04
C CYS A 153 -7.83 0.02 -11.17
N ILE A 154 -6.97 -0.41 -10.25
CA ILE A 154 -6.01 0.47 -9.59
C ILE A 154 -5.27 1.31 -10.63
N ASN A 155 -5.04 2.59 -10.36
CA ASN A 155 -4.17 3.40 -11.20
C ASN A 155 -2.72 2.95 -10.99
N ILE A 156 -2.02 2.58 -12.06
CA ILE A 156 -0.64 2.10 -11.99
C ILE A 156 0.28 3.15 -12.60
N ARG A 157 1.23 3.63 -11.80
CA ARG A 157 2.33 4.49 -12.26
C ARG A 157 3.46 3.60 -12.75
N ALA A 158 3.69 3.61 -14.06
CA ALA A 158 4.65 2.71 -14.69
C ALA A 158 5.96 3.42 -15.01
N ASP A 159 7.06 2.81 -14.61
CA ASP A 159 8.39 3.16 -15.11
C ASP A 159 8.50 2.70 -16.57
N ALA A 160 8.63 3.67 -17.48
CA ALA A 160 8.69 3.41 -18.91
C ALA A 160 9.89 2.54 -19.31
N GLU A 161 11.04 2.65 -18.63
CA GLU A 161 12.22 1.84 -18.92
C GLU A 161 12.02 0.40 -18.46
N VAL A 162 11.47 0.22 -17.25
CA VAL A 162 11.14 -1.12 -16.72
C VAL A 162 10.08 -1.79 -17.58
N ALA A 163 9.02 -1.06 -17.97
CA ALA A 163 8.00 -1.57 -18.87
C ALA A 163 8.58 -1.98 -20.24
N ALA A 164 9.53 -1.22 -20.78
CA ALA A 164 10.22 -1.58 -22.02
C ALA A 164 11.08 -2.85 -21.85
N LYS A 165 11.78 -3.01 -20.72
CA LYS A 165 12.56 -4.21 -20.40
C LYS A 165 11.67 -5.46 -20.29
N ILE A 166 10.55 -5.36 -19.58
CA ILE A 166 9.58 -6.47 -19.40
C ILE A 166 9.02 -6.94 -20.75
N ASN A 167 8.74 -6.01 -21.66
CA ASN A 167 8.16 -6.29 -22.98
C ASN A 167 9.20 -6.61 -24.06
N SER A 168 10.49 -6.62 -23.72
CA SER A 168 11.56 -6.89 -24.67
C SER A 168 11.58 -8.37 -25.11
N ILE A 169 11.97 -8.61 -26.36
CA ILE A 169 12.16 -9.98 -26.90
C ILE A 169 13.30 -10.70 -26.16
N LYS A 170 14.34 -9.96 -25.78
CA LYS A 170 15.49 -10.46 -25.02
C LYS A 170 15.52 -9.81 -23.66
N MET A 171 15.28 -10.62 -22.64
CA MET A 171 15.37 -10.18 -21.24
C MET A 171 16.77 -9.61 -20.93
N PRO A 172 16.88 -8.59 -20.07
CA PRO A 172 18.16 -8.11 -19.61
C PRO A 172 19.00 -9.26 -19.03
N VAL A 173 20.31 -9.23 -19.29
CA VAL A 173 21.20 -10.36 -19.00
C VAL A 173 21.33 -10.61 -17.50
N GLU A 174 21.23 -9.52 -16.74
CA GLU A 174 21.28 -9.39 -15.29
C GLU A 174 19.96 -9.76 -14.59
N TRP A 175 18.84 -9.88 -15.32
CA TRP A 175 17.55 -10.28 -14.74
C TRP A 175 17.45 -11.80 -14.71
N HIS A 176 17.97 -12.40 -13.64
CA HIS A 176 17.84 -13.83 -13.40
C HIS A 176 16.53 -14.12 -12.67
N GLN A 177 16.39 -13.60 -11.45
CA GLN A 177 15.25 -13.88 -10.58
C GLN A 177 14.05 -13.02 -10.96
N ARG A 178 14.27 -11.76 -11.37
CA ARG A 178 13.20 -10.91 -11.92
C ARG A 178 12.47 -11.56 -13.10
N ALA A 179 13.20 -12.32 -13.94
CA ALA A 179 12.62 -12.99 -15.09
C ALA A 179 11.53 -14.01 -14.72
N LEU A 180 11.48 -14.51 -13.47
CA LEU A 180 10.43 -15.41 -13.00
C LEU A 180 9.05 -14.71 -12.92
N TYR A 181 9.04 -13.42 -12.58
CA TYR A 181 7.81 -12.67 -12.27
C TYR A 181 7.25 -11.86 -13.45
N CYS A 182 8.04 -11.69 -14.52
CA CYS A 182 7.67 -10.89 -15.68
C CYS A 182 6.42 -11.41 -16.41
N GLY A 183 5.56 -10.47 -16.79
CA GLY A 183 4.37 -10.71 -17.61
C GLY A 183 3.28 -11.54 -16.91
N THR A 184 2.13 -11.66 -17.58
CA THR A 184 0.94 -12.33 -17.06
C THR A 184 1.20 -13.76 -16.59
N GLU A 185 1.98 -14.51 -17.35
CA GLU A 185 2.28 -15.90 -17.01
C GLU A 185 3.16 -15.98 -15.75
N GLY A 186 4.07 -15.01 -15.53
CA GLY A 186 4.94 -15.00 -14.34
C GLY A 186 4.13 -14.75 -13.07
N ALA A 187 3.20 -13.79 -13.14
CA ALA A 187 2.23 -13.54 -12.08
C ALA A 187 1.39 -14.80 -11.76
N LYS A 188 0.83 -15.45 -12.78
CA LYS A 188 0.03 -16.68 -12.58
C LYS A 188 0.85 -17.81 -11.96
N ALA A 189 2.06 -18.04 -12.45
CA ALA A 189 2.94 -19.09 -11.93
C ALA A 189 3.35 -18.82 -10.48
N TRP A 190 3.63 -17.56 -10.12
CA TRP A 190 3.89 -17.18 -8.73
C TRP A 190 2.67 -17.38 -7.82
N LEU A 191 1.48 -16.95 -8.25
CA LEU A 191 0.26 -17.13 -7.45
C LEU A 191 -0.06 -18.61 -7.24
N ALA A 192 0.12 -19.44 -8.27
CA ALA A 192 -0.01 -20.89 -8.13
C ALA A 192 1.05 -21.47 -7.18
N TYR A 193 2.30 -21.00 -7.27
CA TYR A 193 3.39 -21.38 -6.37
C TYR A 193 3.06 -21.03 -4.91
N ALA A 194 2.51 -19.84 -4.66
CA ALA A 194 2.14 -19.37 -3.34
C ALA A 194 1.03 -20.22 -2.68
N ASP A 195 0.17 -20.84 -3.48
CA ASP A 195 -0.92 -21.72 -3.04
C ASP A 195 -0.55 -23.22 -3.04
N ASP A 196 0.66 -23.58 -3.48
CA ASP A 196 1.11 -24.98 -3.58
C ASP A 196 1.29 -25.62 -2.19
N GLU A 197 0.69 -26.79 -1.97
CA GLU A 197 0.84 -27.57 -0.72
C GLU A 197 2.29 -28.02 -0.49
N PHE A 198 3.07 -28.20 -1.56
CA PHE A 198 4.51 -28.49 -1.46
C PHE A 198 5.34 -27.29 -0.98
N ASN A 199 4.73 -26.10 -0.89
CA ASN A 199 5.34 -24.91 -0.31
C ASN A 199 5.50 -25.01 1.22
N ASN A 200 4.83 -25.98 1.86
CA ASN A 200 4.71 -26.05 3.32
C ASN A 200 5.96 -26.49 4.10
N VAL A 201 7.01 -27.03 3.47
CA VAL A 201 8.09 -27.73 4.21
C VAL A 201 9.44 -27.00 4.25
N GLN A 202 9.65 -25.97 3.42
CA GLN A 202 10.93 -25.20 3.39
C GLN A 202 10.77 -23.68 3.32
N THR A 203 9.54 -23.23 3.11
CA THR A 203 9.17 -21.83 2.94
C THR A 203 7.89 -21.62 3.73
N SER A 204 8.01 -21.69 5.07
CA SER A 204 7.20 -20.93 6.03
C SER A 204 5.69 -20.84 5.76
N ASN A 205 5.02 -21.91 5.36
CA ASN A 205 3.55 -21.90 5.32
C ASN A 205 2.93 -22.52 6.58
N ASP A 206 3.64 -22.41 7.70
CA ASP A 206 2.99 -22.35 9.01
C ASP A 206 2.45 -20.92 9.20
N ARG A 207 1.39 -20.64 8.43
CA ARG A 207 0.80 -19.30 8.23
C ARG A 207 0.37 -18.66 9.55
N ASP A 208 0.07 -19.48 10.55
CA ASP A 208 -0.39 -19.03 11.86
C ASP A 208 0.77 -18.64 12.80
N LEU A 209 1.91 -19.36 12.76
CA LEU A 209 3.10 -19.04 13.56
C LEU A 209 3.79 -17.75 13.12
N ASP A 210 3.78 -17.48 11.82
CA ASP A 210 4.34 -16.26 11.22
C ASP A 210 3.49 -15.01 11.54
N ARG A 211 2.16 -15.16 11.55
CA ARG A 211 1.24 -14.03 11.73
C ARG A 211 1.43 -13.37 13.09
N GLU A 212 1.38 -14.12 14.20
CA GLU A 212 1.49 -13.53 15.55
C GLU A 212 2.82 -12.79 15.74
N LYS A 213 3.93 -13.38 15.28
CA LYS A 213 5.26 -12.78 15.34
C LYS A 213 5.38 -11.54 14.48
N THR A 214 4.84 -11.59 13.25
CA THR A 214 4.75 -10.42 12.36
C THR A 214 3.97 -9.29 13.01
N LEU A 215 2.82 -9.59 13.63
CA LEU A 215 1.99 -8.56 14.28
C LEU A 215 2.65 -7.97 15.53
N ALA A 216 3.42 -8.76 16.28
CA ALA A 216 4.20 -8.29 17.44
C ALA A 216 5.33 -7.32 17.03
N ALA A 217 5.87 -7.46 15.81
CA ALA A 217 6.89 -6.54 15.28
C ALA A 217 6.35 -5.12 15.03
N LEU A 218 5.03 -4.97 14.90
CA LEU A 218 4.34 -3.73 14.52
C LEU A 218 3.95 -2.87 15.74
N ASP A 219 4.31 -3.28 16.95
CA ASP A 219 4.03 -2.48 18.14
C ASP A 219 5.02 -1.29 18.24
N GLY A 220 4.46 -0.09 18.45
CA GLY A 220 5.20 1.16 18.50
C GLY A 220 5.50 1.74 17.12
N VAL A 221 5.24 3.05 16.99
CA VAL A 221 5.27 3.92 15.78
C VAL A 221 3.93 4.00 15.03
N GLY A 222 3.46 5.22 14.80
CA GLY A 222 2.24 5.51 14.03
C GLY A 222 2.56 5.77 12.56
N TRP A 223 2.85 4.72 11.79
CA TRP A 223 3.07 4.85 10.34
C TRP A 223 1.79 5.30 9.63
N ARG A 224 1.93 6.20 8.66
CA ARG A 224 0.82 6.70 7.85
C ARG A 224 0.68 5.99 6.52
N SER A 225 1.69 5.24 6.11
CA SER A 225 1.63 4.44 4.88
C SER A 225 2.44 3.17 4.99
N PHE A 226 1.94 2.12 4.33
CA PHE A 226 2.59 0.84 4.16
C PHE A 226 2.94 0.65 2.68
N ILE A 227 4.24 0.69 2.38
CA ILE A 227 4.79 0.50 1.04
C ILE A 227 5.24 -0.95 0.93
N SER A 228 4.62 -1.74 0.06
CA SER A 228 4.99 -3.14 -0.12
C SER A 228 5.81 -3.32 -1.38
N LEU A 229 7.09 -3.70 -1.22
CA LEU A 229 8.01 -4.00 -2.30
C LEU A 229 7.91 -5.50 -2.61
N GLY A 230 7.31 -5.85 -3.74
CA GLY A 230 7.05 -7.24 -4.13
C GLY A 230 5.92 -7.88 -3.32
N PRO A 231 4.67 -7.38 -3.40
CA PRO A 231 3.57 -7.83 -2.55
C PRO A 231 3.12 -9.28 -2.80
N GLY A 232 3.39 -9.84 -3.98
CA GLY A 232 3.00 -11.21 -4.31
C GLY A 232 1.48 -11.45 -4.22
N ASP A 233 1.05 -12.35 -3.33
CA ASP A 233 -0.37 -12.61 -3.05
C ASP A 233 -1.01 -11.61 -2.06
N ALA A 234 -0.18 -10.79 -1.41
CA ALA A 234 -0.53 -9.78 -0.43
C ALA A 234 -1.34 -10.28 0.79
N ARG A 235 -1.31 -11.59 1.10
CA ARG A 235 -2.01 -12.15 2.27
C ARG A 235 -1.38 -11.66 3.57
N ARG A 236 -0.05 -11.66 3.65
CA ARG A 236 0.69 -11.12 4.80
C ARG A 236 0.57 -9.60 4.89
N ASP A 237 0.63 -8.93 3.74
CA ASP A 237 0.41 -7.48 3.66
C ASP A 237 -0.94 -7.07 4.23
N ARG A 238 -1.99 -7.86 3.98
CA ARG A 238 -3.31 -7.66 4.57
C ARG A 238 -3.29 -7.76 6.09
N ASP A 239 -2.65 -8.78 6.65
CA ASP A 239 -2.57 -8.95 8.11
C ASP A 239 -1.83 -7.79 8.77
N ILE A 240 -0.72 -7.32 8.16
CA ILE A 240 0.00 -6.12 8.58
C ILE A 240 -0.90 -4.90 8.49
N TYR A 241 -1.53 -4.67 7.34
CA TYR A 241 -2.41 -3.52 7.12
C TYR A 241 -3.54 -3.46 8.16
N GLU A 242 -4.21 -4.58 8.42
CA GLU A 242 -5.30 -4.67 9.39
C GLU A 242 -4.85 -4.33 10.82
N LYS A 243 -3.62 -4.69 11.20
CA LYS A 243 -3.03 -4.30 12.50
C LYS A 243 -2.64 -2.82 12.55
N LEU A 244 -2.18 -2.26 11.43
CA LEU A 244 -1.80 -0.85 11.35
C LEU A 244 -3.02 0.09 11.34
N GLN A 245 -4.16 -0.38 10.82
CA GLN A 245 -5.40 0.37 10.84
C GLN A 245 -5.97 0.46 12.26
N THR A 246 -6.26 1.68 12.69
CA THR A 246 -7.00 1.93 13.93
C THR A 246 -8.09 2.95 13.64
N PRO A 247 -9.15 3.04 14.47
CA PRO A 247 -10.18 4.08 14.32
C PRO A 247 -9.63 5.52 14.26
N SER A 248 -8.42 5.74 14.78
CA SER A 248 -7.73 7.03 14.85
C SER A 248 -6.62 7.21 13.80
N SER A 249 -6.28 6.21 12.98
CA SER A 249 -5.20 6.29 12.00
C SER A 249 -5.56 5.56 10.72
N ILE A 250 -5.63 6.31 9.63
CA ILE A 250 -5.79 5.79 8.27
C ILE A 250 -4.41 5.61 7.66
N VAL A 251 -4.03 4.36 7.40
CA VAL A 251 -2.82 3.99 6.68
C VAL A 251 -3.12 3.78 5.19
N GLN A 252 -2.31 4.37 4.31
CA GLN A 252 -2.38 4.07 2.87
C GLN A 252 -1.55 2.81 2.54
N TYR A 253 -2.01 2.00 1.59
CA TYR A 253 -1.25 0.85 1.08
C TYR A 253 -0.80 1.10 -0.35
N VAL A 254 0.49 0.95 -0.64
CA VAL A 254 1.04 1.13 -1.99
C VAL A 254 1.84 -0.11 -2.42
N PRO A 255 1.31 -0.93 -3.34
CA PRO A 255 2.05 -2.05 -3.90
C PRO A 255 3.03 -1.59 -4.99
N VAL A 256 4.27 -2.08 -4.92
CA VAL A 256 5.34 -1.85 -5.90
C VAL A 256 5.83 -3.20 -6.42
N ASP A 257 5.76 -3.44 -7.73
CA ASP A 257 6.23 -4.69 -8.34
C ASP A 257 6.67 -4.46 -9.79
N ILE A 258 7.45 -5.38 -10.34
CA ILE A 258 7.71 -5.46 -11.79
C ILE A 258 6.57 -6.19 -12.53
N SER A 259 5.63 -6.77 -11.80
CA SER A 259 4.49 -7.52 -12.33
C SER A 259 3.17 -6.77 -12.12
N GLU A 260 2.64 -6.22 -13.21
CA GLU A 260 1.32 -5.56 -13.23
C GLU A 260 0.21 -6.48 -12.68
N GLY A 261 0.27 -7.78 -12.99
CA GLY A 261 -0.66 -8.78 -12.49
C GLY A 261 -0.63 -8.93 -10.96
N LEU A 262 0.56 -8.88 -10.35
CA LEU A 262 0.71 -8.97 -8.89
C LEU A 262 0.29 -7.68 -8.20
N ILE A 263 0.53 -6.51 -8.81
CA ILE A 263 0.01 -5.22 -8.32
C ILE A 263 -1.52 -5.24 -8.27
N HIS A 264 -2.17 -5.68 -9.35
CA HIS A 264 -3.62 -5.82 -9.39
C HIS A 264 -4.15 -6.82 -8.36
N HIS A 265 -3.46 -7.95 -8.19
CA HIS A 265 -3.82 -8.95 -7.20
C HIS A 265 -3.74 -8.37 -5.78
N ALA A 266 -2.62 -7.75 -5.43
CA ALA A 266 -2.39 -7.13 -4.14
C ALA A 266 -3.44 -6.04 -3.81
N ALA A 267 -3.70 -5.15 -4.77
CA ALA A 267 -4.72 -4.11 -4.64
C ALA A 267 -6.11 -4.68 -4.38
N ARG A 268 -6.47 -5.80 -5.04
CA ARG A 268 -7.73 -6.50 -4.81
C ARG A 268 -7.76 -7.14 -3.44
N THR A 269 -6.71 -7.86 -3.04
CA THR A 269 -6.61 -8.53 -1.74
C THR A 269 -6.77 -7.53 -0.60
N LEU A 270 -6.08 -6.40 -0.66
CA LEU A 270 -6.14 -5.34 0.35
C LEU A 270 -7.45 -4.55 0.27
N GLY A 271 -7.97 -4.29 -0.93
CA GLY A 271 -9.25 -3.61 -1.13
C GLY A 271 -10.44 -4.36 -0.49
N LEU A 272 -10.38 -5.70 -0.41
CA LEU A 272 -11.37 -6.50 0.31
C LEU A 272 -11.37 -6.25 1.83
N SER A 273 -10.22 -5.85 2.41
CA SER A 273 -10.10 -5.43 3.82
C SER A 273 -10.35 -3.94 4.03
N GLY A 274 -10.90 -3.24 3.02
CA GLY A 274 -11.19 -1.81 3.10
C GLY A 274 -9.95 -0.93 2.95
N ALA A 275 -8.88 -1.44 2.34
CA ALA A 275 -7.64 -0.68 2.23
C ALA A 275 -7.74 0.54 1.32
N LEU A 276 -7.16 1.66 1.77
CA LEU A 276 -6.95 2.82 0.90
C LEU A 276 -5.72 2.58 0.03
N VAL A 277 -5.95 2.18 -1.23
CA VAL A 277 -4.91 1.93 -2.23
C VAL A 277 -4.93 3.05 -3.28
N PRO A 278 -4.17 4.14 -3.10
CA PRO A 278 -4.28 5.31 -3.97
C PRO A 278 -3.76 5.06 -5.40
N PHE A 279 -2.71 4.25 -5.53
CA PHE A 279 -2.12 3.81 -6.80
C PHE A 279 -1.18 2.63 -6.54
N GLY A 280 -0.80 1.92 -7.61
CA GLY A 280 0.31 0.95 -7.61
C GLY A 280 1.48 1.51 -8.41
N ILE A 281 2.67 0.94 -8.21
CA ILE A 281 3.86 1.31 -8.98
C ILE A 281 4.36 0.09 -9.73
N LEU A 282 4.33 0.14 -11.07
CA LEU A 282 5.02 -0.83 -11.92
C LEU A 282 6.46 -0.35 -12.08
N GLY A 283 7.38 -0.96 -11.33
CA GLY A 283 8.77 -0.52 -11.26
C GLY A 283 9.68 -1.55 -10.61
N ASP A 284 10.98 -1.43 -10.89
CA ASP A 284 12.01 -2.30 -10.32
C ASP A 284 12.51 -1.72 -8.99
N PHE A 285 12.17 -2.33 -7.86
CA PHE A 285 12.61 -1.86 -6.55
C PHE A 285 14.07 -2.21 -6.21
N GLU A 286 14.82 -2.88 -7.09
CA GLU A 286 16.25 -3.14 -6.91
C GLU A 286 17.10 -2.06 -7.59
N ASP A 287 16.97 -1.90 -8.92
CA ASP A 287 17.74 -0.92 -9.70
C ASP A 287 16.96 0.37 -10.01
N GLY A 288 15.63 0.30 -10.10
CA GLY A 288 14.73 1.42 -10.37
C GLY A 288 14.22 2.17 -9.13
N GLN A 289 14.93 2.09 -8.00
CA GLN A 289 14.49 2.74 -6.75
C GLN A 289 14.30 4.26 -6.87
N ASP A 290 14.99 4.94 -7.78
CA ASP A 290 14.79 6.37 -7.97
C ASP A 290 13.36 6.70 -8.42
N PHE A 291 12.89 6.02 -9.48
CA PHE A 291 11.52 6.17 -9.95
C PHE A 291 10.50 5.83 -8.86
N VAL A 292 10.68 4.69 -8.17
CA VAL A 292 9.77 4.24 -7.11
C VAL A 292 9.66 5.30 -6.01
N PHE A 293 10.78 5.72 -5.43
CA PHE A 293 10.77 6.60 -4.26
C PHE A 293 10.45 8.06 -4.60
N GLU A 294 10.75 8.54 -5.81
CA GLU A 294 10.27 9.85 -6.27
C GLU A 294 8.74 9.92 -6.28
N HIS A 295 8.08 8.90 -6.86
CA HIS A 295 6.62 8.84 -6.94
C HIS A 295 5.95 8.65 -5.57
N LEU A 296 6.60 7.96 -4.64
CA LEU A 296 6.14 7.85 -3.27
C LEU A 296 6.26 9.19 -2.53
N ASN A 297 7.41 9.86 -2.63
CA ASN A 297 7.68 11.13 -1.93
C ASN A 297 6.66 12.23 -2.28
N HIS A 298 6.19 12.28 -3.53
CA HIS A 298 5.25 13.30 -3.97
C HIS A 298 3.77 13.01 -3.62
N SER A 299 3.44 11.80 -3.17
CA SER A 299 2.03 11.37 -3.12
C SER A 299 1.61 10.60 -1.87
N VAL A 300 2.55 10.19 -1.02
CA VAL A 300 2.28 9.25 0.07
C VAL A 300 2.76 9.81 1.41
N PRO A 301 1.89 9.92 2.43
CA PRO A 301 2.24 10.55 3.70
C PRO A 301 3.21 9.69 4.52
N ARG A 302 4.19 10.35 5.14
CA ARG A 302 5.15 9.75 6.08
C ARG A 302 4.61 9.78 7.52
N PRO A 303 5.10 8.95 8.46
CA PRO A 303 6.18 7.96 8.30
C PRO A 303 5.76 6.70 7.53
N TRP A 304 6.69 6.08 6.82
CA TRP A 304 6.43 4.86 6.05
C TRP A 304 6.90 3.61 6.80
N LEU A 305 6.05 2.58 6.81
CA LEU A 305 6.52 1.22 6.95
C LEU A 305 6.79 0.69 5.53
N ILE A 306 8.03 0.30 5.25
CA ILE A 306 8.42 -0.29 3.97
C ILE A 306 8.57 -1.80 4.18
N GLY A 307 7.77 -2.62 3.51
CA GLY A 307 7.85 -4.08 3.59
C GLY A 307 8.64 -4.68 2.44
N LEU A 308 9.52 -5.63 2.76
CA LEU A 308 10.13 -6.56 1.82
C LEU A 308 9.99 -7.97 2.40
N LEU A 309 8.82 -8.59 2.15
CA LEU A 309 8.39 -9.82 2.83
C LEU A 309 8.60 -11.07 1.96
N GLY A 310 8.43 -12.25 2.54
CA GLY A 310 8.44 -13.52 1.80
C GLY A 310 9.84 -14.01 1.42
N ASN A 311 10.86 -13.68 2.24
CA ASN A 311 12.27 -13.92 1.92
C ASN A 311 12.72 -13.28 0.58
N THR A 312 12.04 -12.21 0.13
CA THR A 312 12.38 -11.56 -1.14
C THR A 312 13.81 -11.03 -1.15
N ILE A 313 14.36 -10.63 0.01
CA ILE A 313 15.76 -10.22 0.12
C ILE A 313 16.76 -11.33 -0.24
N GLY A 314 16.37 -12.60 -0.06
CA GLY A 314 17.14 -13.77 -0.50
C GLY A 314 17.22 -13.90 -2.03
N ASN A 315 16.24 -13.33 -2.73
CA ASN A 315 16.01 -13.49 -4.17
C ASN A 315 16.38 -12.25 -5.00
N LEU A 316 17.06 -11.27 -4.42
CA LEU A 316 17.50 -10.07 -5.15
C LEU A 316 18.69 -10.42 -6.07
N ASP A 317 18.61 -10.01 -7.33
CA ASP A 317 19.73 -10.15 -8.29
C ASP A 317 20.90 -9.22 -7.90
N VAL A 318 20.62 -8.02 -7.36
CA VAL A 318 21.68 -7.07 -6.92
C VAL A 318 22.28 -7.42 -5.54
N GLY A 319 21.63 -8.35 -4.82
CA GLY A 319 22.01 -8.79 -3.49
C GLY A 319 21.56 -7.87 -2.35
N ALA A 320 21.51 -8.44 -1.14
CA ALA A 320 21.01 -7.78 0.07
C ALA A 320 21.80 -6.51 0.43
N GLU A 321 23.13 -6.53 0.34
CA GLU A 321 23.97 -5.38 0.69
C GLU A 321 23.65 -4.16 -0.17
N THR A 322 23.70 -4.32 -1.50
CA THR A 322 23.44 -3.25 -2.46
C THR A 322 22.04 -2.68 -2.25
N PHE A 323 21.04 -3.54 -2.12
CA PHE A 323 19.66 -3.14 -1.88
C PHE A 323 19.49 -2.35 -0.57
N LEU A 324 20.02 -2.88 0.54
CA LEU A 324 19.90 -2.25 1.86
C LEU A 324 20.63 -0.89 1.93
N ARG A 325 21.80 -0.75 1.30
CA ARG A 325 22.49 0.55 1.23
C ARG A 325 21.68 1.56 0.41
N ARG A 326 21.11 1.13 -0.71
CA ARG A 326 20.29 2.00 -1.57
C ARG A 326 19.00 2.45 -0.87
N ILE A 327 18.28 1.53 -0.23
CA ILE A 327 17.01 1.87 0.43
C ILE A 327 17.24 2.80 1.63
N ALA A 328 18.32 2.60 2.39
CA ALA A 328 18.66 3.45 3.53
C ALA A 328 18.77 4.93 3.14
N VAL A 329 19.36 5.25 1.99
CA VAL A 329 19.52 6.64 1.53
C VAL A 329 18.17 7.31 1.24
N ARG A 330 17.13 6.52 0.91
CA ARG A 330 15.79 6.99 0.54
C ARG A 330 14.82 7.05 1.72
N MET A 331 15.20 6.46 2.87
CA MET A 331 14.44 6.53 4.11
C MET A 331 14.67 7.86 4.83
N GLN A 332 13.60 8.37 5.45
CA GLN A 332 13.57 9.58 6.28
C GLN A 332 13.35 9.23 7.76
N ALA A 333 13.45 10.25 8.63
CA ALA A 333 13.19 10.07 10.06
C ALA A 333 11.77 9.54 10.30
N GLY A 334 11.67 8.46 11.09
CA GLY A 334 10.42 7.79 11.40
C GLY A 334 10.04 6.65 10.43
N ASP A 335 10.68 6.56 9.26
CA ASP A 335 10.48 5.39 8.40
C ASP A 335 11.15 4.16 8.99
N GLU A 336 10.52 3.02 8.78
CA GLU A 336 11.10 1.72 9.14
C GLU A 336 10.95 0.72 7.99
N LEU A 337 11.95 -0.14 7.83
CA LEU A 337 11.98 -1.24 6.88
C LEU A 337 11.71 -2.54 7.63
N LEU A 338 10.66 -3.25 7.23
CA LEU A 338 10.30 -4.58 7.73
C LEU A 338 10.76 -5.64 6.74
N LEU A 339 11.62 -6.53 7.20
CA LEU A 339 12.15 -7.65 6.45
C LEU A 339 11.62 -8.96 7.03
N ASP A 340 11.27 -9.89 6.14
CA ASP A 340 11.12 -11.31 6.46
C ASP A 340 12.18 -12.10 5.67
N ILE A 341 12.90 -12.97 6.36
CA ILE A 341 13.99 -13.78 5.83
C ILE A 341 13.80 -15.26 6.16
N ALA A 342 14.19 -16.13 5.23
CA ALA A 342 14.37 -17.54 5.54
C ALA A 342 15.65 -17.70 6.37
N THR A 343 15.58 -18.45 7.46
CA THR A 343 16.73 -18.72 8.33
C THR A 343 17.18 -20.17 8.23
N THR A 344 18.43 -20.43 8.63
CA THR A 344 18.92 -21.80 8.77
C THR A 344 19.92 -21.94 9.92
N GLN A 345 19.94 -23.11 10.55
CA GLN A 345 20.88 -23.47 11.61
C GLN A 345 22.05 -24.32 11.11
N ALA A 346 21.98 -24.84 9.88
CA ALA A 346 22.97 -25.76 9.35
C ALA A 346 23.15 -25.59 7.84
N GLN A 347 24.23 -26.16 7.31
CA GLN A 347 24.39 -26.27 5.87
C GLN A 347 23.32 -27.22 5.31
N TRP A 348 22.77 -26.88 4.14
CA TRP A 348 21.72 -27.65 3.50
C TRP A 348 22.03 -27.82 2.00
N ASN A 349 21.63 -28.97 1.43
CA ASN A 349 21.79 -29.30 0.02
C ASN A 349 20.47 -29.82 -0.59
N PHE A 350 20.04 -29.29 -1.75
CA PHE A 350 18.98 -29.94 -2.52
C PHE A 350 19.59 -31.01 -3.40
N ASP A 351 19.23 -32.25 -3.14
CA ASP A 351 19.46 -33.29 -4.15
C ASP A 351 18.48 -33.10 -5.33
N PRO A 352 18.78 -33.63 -6.53
CA PRO A 352 17.92 -33.50 -7.71
C PRO A 352 16.52 -34.12 -7.60
N TYR A 353 16.33 -35.06 -6.66
CA TYR A 353 15.06 -35.71 -6.34
C TYR A 353 14.32 -35.05 -5.18
N HIS A 354 14.89 -33.97 -4.63
CA HIS A 354 14.34 -33.26 -3.50
C HIS A 354 12.89 -32.85 -3.80
N ARG A 355 12.01 -32.97 -2.80
CA ARG A 355 10.57 -32.68 -2.91
C ARG A 355 10.27 -31.31 -3.56
N TYR A 356 11.18 -30.35 -3.37
CA TYR A 356 11.16 -29.04 -4.04
C TYR A 356 10.98 -29.16 -5.57
N PHE A 357 11.66 -30.11 -6.20
CA PHE A 357 11.57 -30.40 -7.63
C PHE A 357 10.49 -31.40 -7.99
N GLN A 358 9.70 -31.92 -7.05
CA GLN A 358 8.61 -32.85 -7.34
C GLN A 358 7.29 -32.15 -7.68
N SER A 359 7.12 -30.90 -7.23
CA SER A 359 5.92 -30.11 -7.54
C SER A 359 5.88 -29.68 -9.01
N PRO A 360 4.82 -30.03 -9.76
CA PRO A 360 4.61 -29.52 -11.12
C PRO A 360 4.50 -27.98 -11.16
N ILE A 361 3.93 -27.37 -10.12
CA ILE A 361 3.77 -25.92 -10.01
C ILE A 361 5.14 -25.25 -9.88
N ARG A 362 6.03 -25.78 -9.04
CA ARG A 362 7.40 -25.27 -8.90
C ARG A 362 8.22 -25.43 -10.17
N ARG A 363 8.08 -26.58 -10.84
CA ARG A 363 8.71 -26.82 -12.15
C ARG A 363 8.24 -25.80 -13.18
N GLN A 364 6.93 -25.54 -13.25
CA GLN A 364 6.36 -24.53 -14.14
C GLN A 364 6.99 -23.16 -13.90
N PHE A 365 7.05 -22.72 -12.64
CA PHE A 365 7.62 -21.42 -12.27
C PHE A 365 9.09 -21.28 -12.69
N ILE A 366 9.92 -22.27 -12.37
CA ILE A 366 11.35 -22.29 -12.73
C ILE A 366 11.53 -22.34 -14.25
N ALA A 367 10.83 -23.26 -14.92
CA ALA A 367 10.94 -23.46 -16.36
C ALA A 367 10.56 -22.20 -17.12
N GLN A 368 9.54 -21.48 -16.66
CA GLN A 368 9.09 -20.26 -17.32
C GLN A 368 10.13 -19.13 -17.22
N GLY A 369 10.74 -18.93 -16.04
CA GLY A 369 11.81 -17.94 -15.88
C GLY A 369 13.02 -18.25 -16.76
N LEU A 370 13.46 -19.51 -16.78
CA LEU A 370 14.56 -19.95 -17.65
C LEU A 370 14.20 -19.80 -19.14
N ALA A 371 13.00 -20.20 -19.55
CA ALA A 371 12.55 -20.12 -20.94
C ALA A 371 12.57 -18.68 -21.44
N ARG A 372 12.11 -17.74 -20.61
CA ARG A 372 12.15 -16.31 -20.89
C ARG A 372 13.58 -15.78 -21.04
N GLN A 373 14.49 -16.18 -20.14
CA GLN A 373 15.90 -15.80 -20.24
C GLN A 373 16.59 -16.36 -21.49
N LEU A 374 16.19 -17.55 -21.93
CA LEU A 374 16.79 -18.26 -23.06
C LEU A 374 16.09 -17.98 -24.41
N GLY A 375 14.98 -17.23 -24.42
CA GLY A 375 14.18 -17.01 -25.63
C GLY A 375 13.53 -18.30 -26.17
N GLN A 376 13.17 -19.22 -25.28
CA GLN A 376 12.59 -20.53 -25.59
C GLN A 376 11.15 -20.63 -25.09
N LYS A 377 10.45 -21.70 -25.49
CA LYS A 377 9.13 -22.02 -24.94
C LYS A 377 9.25 -22.74 -23.61
N THR A 378 8.32 -22.50 -22.70
CA THR A 378 8.31 -23.14 -21.37
C THR A 378 8.20 -24.66 -21.47
N GLU A 379 7.43 -25.17 -22.44
CA GLU A 379 7.23 -26.60 -22.68
C GLU A 379 8.53 -27.32 -23.10
N GLU A 380 9.43 -26.61 -23.78
CA GLU A 380 10.74 -27.16 -24.17
C GLU A 380 11.64 -27.39 -22.95
N ILE A 381 11.55 -26.55 -21.92
CA ILE A 381 12.26 -26.77 -20.66
C ILE A 381 11.58 -27.85 -19.83
N LEU A 382 10.25 -27.82 -19.75
CA LEU A 382 9.47 -28.78 -18.93
C LEU A 382 9.60 -30.22 -19.41
N SER A 383 9.55 -30.45 -20.72
CA SER A 383 9.72 -31.80 -21.31
C SER A 383 11.08 -32.43 -21.03
N GLN A 384 12.06 -31.63 -20.61
CA GLN A 384 13.42 -32.05 -20.31
C GLN A 384 13.84 -31.66 -18.88
N PHE A 385 12.89 -31.35 -17.99
CA PHE A 385 13.19 -30.66 -16.73
C PHE A 385 14.24 -31.40 -15.89
N GLU A 386 14.13 -32.71 -15.74
CA GLU A 386 15.05 -33.55 -14.97
C GLU A 386 16.47 -33.58 -15.57
N SER A 387 16.57 -33.67 -16.89
CA SER A 387 17.86 -33.72 -17.59
C SER A 387 18.48 -32.34 -17.78
N ARG A 388 17.71 -31.27 -17.59
CA ARG A 388 18.10 -29.90 -17.94
C ARG A 388 18.22 -28.94 -16.75
N VAL A 389 17.38 -29.04 -15.73
CA VAL A 389 17.42 -28.18 -14.55
C VAL A 389 18.13 -28.91 -13.41
N ALA A 390 18.97 -28.21 -12.66
CA ALA A 390 19.63 -28.76 -11.47
C ALA A 390 19.83 -27.69 -10.40
N ALA A 391 20.01 -28.14 -9.16
CA ALA A 391 20.51 -27.32 -8.06
C ALA A 391 21.97 -27.63 -7.77
N LYS A 392 22.72 -26.62 -7.32
CA LYS A 392 24.01 -26.82 -6.66
C LYS A 392 24.26 -25.76 -5.61
N ARG A 393 24.99 -26.14 -4.56
CA ARG A 393 25.52 -25.20 -3.58
C ARG A 393 26.58 -24.30 -4.21
N ILE A 394 26.56 -23.04 -3.83
CA ILE A 394 27.60 -22.07 -4.13
C ILE A 394 28.01 -21.36 -2.84
N GLN A 395 29.23 -20.83 -2.81
CA GLN A 395 29.68 -20.06 -1.65
C GLN A 395 28.89 -18.76 -1.56
N GLY A 396 28.33 -18.48 -0.38
CA GLY A 396 27.62 -17.25 -0.05
C GLY A 396 28.42 -16.35 0.91
N PRO A 397 27.85 -15.21 1.32
CA PRO A 397 28.42 -14.42 2.41
C PRO A 397 28.41 -15.22 3.72
N GLU A 398 29.28 -14.86 4.67
CA GLU A 398 29.44 -15.63 5.93
C GLU A 398 28.17 -15.76 6.79
N HIS A 399 27.20 -14.87 6.56
CA HIS A 399 25.90 -14.84 7.24
C HIS A 399 24.80 -15.60 6.48
N ALA A 400 25.09 -16.27 5.36
CA ALA A 400 24.08 -17.01 4.59
C ALA A 400 24.60 -18.28 3.93
N GLU A 401 23.72 -19.27 3.82
CA GLU A 401 23.87 -20.41 2.93
C GLU A 401 23.03 -20.19 1.67
N GLN A 402 23.56 -20.60 0.52
CA GLN A 402 22.86 -20.44 -0.75
C GLN A 402 23.10 -21.57 -1.74
N GLN A 403 22.06 -21.82 -2.52
CA GLN A 403 22.11 -22.70 -3.68
C GLN A 403 21.55 -21.98 -4.89
N ILE A 404 21.98 -22.42 -6.06
CA ILE A 404 21.42 -21.93 -7.31
C ILE A 404 20.71 -23.05 -8.04
N ILE A 405 19.56 -22.72 -8.61
CA ILE A 405 18.88 -23.51 -9.62
C ILE A 405 19.28 -22.95 -10.98
N TYR A 406 19.76 -23.81 -11.85
CA TYR A 406 20.34 -23.40 -13.12
C TYR A 406 19.99 -24.37 -14.25
N ASP A 407 20.10 -23.88 -15.48
CA ASP A 407 20.01 -24.67 -16.70
C ASP A 407 21.37 -25.33 -16.97
N LYS A 408 21.44 -26.66 -16.92
CA LYS A 408 22.67 -27.45 -17.13
C LYS A 408 23.25 -27.30 -18.53
N THR A 409 22.41 -27.07 -19.53
CA THR A 409 22.82 -27.00 -20.93
C THR A 409 23.56 -25.69 -21.23
N THR A 410 23.10 -24.59 -20.64
CA THR A 410 23.59 -23.23 -20.92
C THR A 410 24.36 -22.62 -19.76
N ASN A 411 24.35 -23.27 -18.58
CA ASN A 411 24.80 -22.72 -17.30
C ASN A 411 24.07 -21.44 -16.86
N LYS A 412 22.90 -21.13 -17.45
CA LYS A 412 22.14 -19.93 -17.09
C LYS A 412 21.56 -20.08 -15.69
N LEU A 413 21.78 -19.07 -14.84
CA LEU A 413 21.18 -18.97 -13.51
C LEU A 413 19.67 -18.75 -13.64
N GLY A 414 18.87 -19.60 -12.99
CA GLY A 414 17.42 -19.47 -12.91
C GLY A 414 16.98 -18.77 -11.62
N LEU A 415 17.36 -19.33 -10.47
CA LEU A 415 16.95 -18.87 -9.14
C LEU A 415 18.08 -19.04 -8.14
N THR A 416 18.19 -18.12 -7.19
CA THR A 416 19.03 -18.30 -5.99
C THR A 416 18.12 -18.59 -4.81
N LEU A 417 18.39 -19.66 -4.08
CA LEU A 417 17.71 -19.99 -2.83
C LEU A 417 18.69 -19.69 -1.70
N ARG A 418 18.36 -18.68 -0.89
CA ARG A 418 19.21 -18.19 0.20
C ARG A 418 18.49 -18.28 1.54
N ALA A 419 19.20 -18.80 2.53
CA ALA A 419 18.78 -18.83 3.93
C ALA A 419 19.90 -18.29 4.82
N TYR A 420 19.53 -17.53 5.84
CA TYR A 420 20.46 -16.74 6.64
C TYR A 420 20.69 -17.36 8.02
N TYR A 421 21.91 -17.25 8.52
CA TYR A 421 22.18 -17.45 9.95
C TYR A 421 21.71 -16.19 10.69
N PHE A 422 20.56 -16.27 11.37
CA PHE A 422 19.82 -15.09 11.86
C PHE A 422 20.69 -14.09 12.65
N ASP A 423 21.37 -14.56 13.69
CA ASP A 423 22.21 -13.70 14.54
C ASP A 423 23.38 -13.08 13.77
N LYS A 424 23.99 -13.84 12.84
CA LYS A 424 25.09 -13.33 12.00
C LYS A 424 24.58 -12.28 11.02
N PHE A 425 23.38 -12.46 10.48
CA PHE A 425 22.77 -11.50 9.57
C PHE A 425 22.39 -10.20 10.28
N CYS A 426 21.74 -10.28 11.45
CA CYS A 426 21.46 -9.13 12.31
C CYS A 426 22.75 -8.41 12.74
N GLY A 427 23.78 -9.17 13.14
CA GLY A 427 25.08 -8.61 13.50
C GLY A 427 25.77 -7.91 12.33
N TRP A 428 25.69 -8.47 11.12
CA TRP A 428 26.21 -7.84 9.91
C TRP A 428 25.48 -6.54 9.57
N ILE A 429 24.14 -6.52 9.64
CA ILE A 429 23.34 -5.28 9.46
C ILE A 429 23.77 -4.23 10.48
N ALA A 430 23.83 -4.60 11.76
CA ALA A 430 24.17 -3.70 12.85
C ALA A 430 25.64 -3.24 12.84
N LYS A 431 26.53 -3.91 12.11
CA LYS A 431 27.95 -3.51 12.07
C LYS A 431 28.30 -2.75 10.79
N GLU A 432 27.85 -3.26 9.65
CA GLU A 432 28.37 -2.85 8.33
C GLU A 432 27.39 -1.98 7.52
N LEU A 433 26.12 -1.88 7.95
CA LEU A 433 25.07 -1.14 7.24
C LEU A 433 24.55 0.08 8.01
N PRO A 434 23.96 1.08 7.32
CA PRO A 434 23.45 2.32 7.93
C PRO A 434 22.08 2.13 8.62
N PHE A 435 21.91 1.05 9.39
CA PHE A 435 20.65 0.73 10.09
C PHE A 435 20.83 0.51 11.60
N HIS A 436 19.83 0.92 12.36
CA HIS A 436 19.56 0.45 13.72
C HIS A 436 18.54 -0.69 13.65
N VAL A 437 18.85 -1.83 14.27
CA VAL A 437 17.87 -2.91 14.46
C VAL A 437 16.95 -2.51 15.60
N LYS A 438 15.71 -2.11 15.26
CA LYS A 438 14.71 -1.65 16.23
C LYS A 438 14.03 -2.82 16.93
N TRP A 439 13.82 -3.89 16.18
CA TRP A 439 13.19 -5.11 16.64
C TRP A 439 13.63 -6.26 15.75
N SER A 440 13.81 -7.44 16.32
CA SER A 440 14.14 -8.64 15.57
C SER A 440 13.72 -9.88 16.36
N ASP A 441 13.12 -10.86 15.69
CA ASP A 441 12.79 -12.15 16.27
C ASP A 441 12.91 -13.24 15.20
N SER A 442 13.13 -14.49 15.62
CA SER A 442 13.22 -15.63 14.72
C SER A 442 12.59 -16.87 15.33
N TYR A 443 12.20 -17.80 14.48
CA TYR A 443 11.58 -19.06 14.88
C TYR A 443 11.98 -20.18 13.92
N GLU A 444 12.05 -21.39 14.46
CA GLU A 444 12.47 -22.58 13.73
C GLU A 444 11.25 -23.41 13.31
N PHE A 445 11.33 -24.06 12.15
CA PHE A 445 10.30 -25.01 11.72
C PHE A 445 10.62 -26.38 12.30
N GLU A 446 9.66 -26.93 13.04
CA GLU A 446 9.81 -28.20 13.74
C GLU A 446 10.27 -29.33 12.79
N GLY A 447 11.29 -30.07 13.20
CA GLY A 447 11.83 -31.19 12.42
C GLY A 447 12.69 -30.79 11.22
N THR A 448 13.07 -29.52 11.07
CA THR A 448 13.94 -29.04 9.99
C THR A 448 15.10 -28.19 10.51
N SER A 449 16.11 -27.94 9.65
CA SER A 449 17.18 -26.96 9.93
C SER A 449 16.85 -25.55 9.44
N PHE A 450 15.59 -25.29 9.07
CA PHE A 450 15.11 -24.04 8.54
C PHE A 450 14.20 -23.32 9.54
N GLY A 451 14.06 -22.03 9.33
CA GLY A 451 13.13 -21.20 10.06
C GLY A 451 12.81 -19.93 9.28
N ALA A 452 12.24 -18.96 9.99
CA ALA A 452 12.06 -17.62 9.49
C ALA A 452 12.48 -16.58 10.54
N GLY A 453 12.82 -15.39 10.05
CA GLY A 453 13.25 -14.27 10.86
C GLY A 453 12.59 -12.99 10.39
N LEU A 454 12.13 -12.18 11.34
CA LEU A 454 11.54 -10.87 11.10
C LEU A 454 12.45 -9.80 11.69
N ILE A 455 12.70 -8.73 10.93
CA ILE A 455 13.64 -7.67 11.32
C ILE A 455 13.03 -6.32 10.96
N ARG A 456 12.99 -5.41 11.93
CA ARG A 456 12.57 -4.01 11.74
C ARG A 456 13.78 -3.10 11.87
N LEU A 457 14.03 -2.34 10.82
CA LEU A 457 15.21 -1.51 10.67
C LEU A 457 14.82 -0.04 10.56
N ALA A 458 15.49 0.83 11.32
CA ALA A 458 15.42 2.27 11.13
C ALA A 458 16.76 2.77 10.60
N ARG A 459 16.76 3.76 9.70
CA ARG A 459 17.98 4.38 9.21
C ARG A 459 18.76 5.02 10.38
N ARG A 460 20.09 4.92 10.34
CA ARG A 460 21.00 5.61 11.28
C ARG A 460 21.04 7.12 11.12
#